data_AF-A0A9R1WP18-F1
#
_entry.id   AF-A0A9R1WP18-F1
#
_cell.length_a   1.000
_cell.length_b   1.000
_cell.length_c   1.000
_cell.angle_alpha   90.00
_cell.angle_beta   90.00
_cell.angle_gamma   90.00
#
_symmetry.space_group_name_H-M   'P 1'
#
loop_
_entity.id
_entity.type
_entity.pdbx_description
1 polymer ?
#
loop_
_entity_poly.entity_id
_entity_poly.type
_entity_poly.pdbx_seq_one_letter_code
_entity_poly.pdbx_strand_id
1 'polypeptide(L)'
;MAGLSGSSLAVLEGSLQLNSSTRLTPVGNNRIAVSRSGLVVRAQQGQGESETSRRAVLGLIATGLASGSFVQAVLADAKPIKLGPPPPPSGGLPGTLNSDEARDFDLPLKNRFFIQPLSPTEATARVKESAKEIVNVKEFIDKKAWPYVQNDLRLKSEYLRYDLKTIISAKPKDEKKELKDLTGKLFQNMADLDYAAKIKSPADAEKSYAAAVSSLNDVLSKLG
;
A
#
# COMPACT_ATOMS: atom_id res chain seq x y z
N MET A 1 -9.17 -73.70 -20.36
CA MET A 1 -7.81 -73.60 -19.80
C MET A 1 -7.71 -72.19 -19.17
N ALA A 2 -8.14 -72.00 -17.92
CA ALA A 2 -7.34 -72.11 -16.67
C ALA A 2 -6.10 -71.20 -16.71
N GLY A 3 -5.73 -70.31 -15.77
CA GLY A 3 -6.21 -69.79 -14.47
C GLY A 3 -5.19 -68.67 -14.09
N LEU A 4 -5.58 -67.49 -13.59
CA LEU A 4 -5.71 -67.04 -12.19
C LEU A 4 -4.41 -67.05 -11.33
N SER A 5 -3.93 -65.85 -10.96
CA SER A 5 -3.24 -65.42 -9.71
C SER A 5 -2.74 -63.97 -9.94
N GLY A 6 -3.16 -62.88 -9.27
CA GLY A 6 -3.53 -62.64 -7.87
C GLY A 6 -2.33 -61.96 -7.16
N SER A 7 -2.32 -60.66 -6.89
CA SER A 7 -2.82 -60.10 -5.62
C SER A 7 -2.80 -58.55 -5.58
N SER A 8 -3.73 -58.02 -4.78
CA SER A 8 -4.17 -56.63 -4.61
C SER A 8 -3.56 -55.92 -3.39
N LEU A 9 -3.81 -54.61 -3.26
CA LEU A 9 -4.24 -53.82 -2.06
C LEU A 9 -3.88 -52.32 -2.30
N ALA A 10 -4.66 -51.27 -2.03
CA ALA A 10 -6.04 -50.99 -1.60
C ALA A 10 -6.24 -49.45 -1.79
N VAL A 11 -7.30 -48.91 -2.41
CA VAL A 11 -8.59 -48.42 -1.82
C VAL A 11 -8.64 -46.90 -1.49
N LEU A 12 -9.83 -46.32 -1.73
CA LEU A 12 -10.41 -44.97 -1.50
C LEU A 12 -10.23 -43.97 -2.65
N GLU A 13 -11.12 -43.85 -3.65
CA GLU A 13 -12.60 -43.73 -3.71
C GLU A 13 -13.17 -42.45 -3.08
N GLY A 14 -13.87 -41.64 -3.88
CA GLY A 14 -14.69 -40.52 -3.39
C GLY A 14 -14.86 -39.35 -4.35
N SER A 15 -15.48 -39.56 -5.51
CA SER A 15 -16.01 -38.49 -6.38
C SER A 15 -17.28 -37.88 -5.79
N LEU A 16 -17.37 -36.54 -5.70
CA LEU A 16 -18.64 -35.84 -5.43
C LEU A 16 -18.82 -34.64 -6.36
N GLN A 17 -19.73 -34.80 -7.31
CA GLN A 17 -20.47 -33.74 -7.98
C GLN A 17 -21.40 -33.07 -6.98
N LEU A 18 -21.49 -31.73 -6.96
CA LEU A 18 -22.61 -31.03 -6.35
C LEU A 18 -22.99 -29.78 -7.17
N ASN A 19 -24.14 -29.88 -7.83
CA ASN A 19 -24.98 -28.76 -8.26
C ASN A 19 -26.00 -28.46 -7.14
N SER A 20 -26.53 -27.23 -7.13
CA SER A 20 -27.69 -26.72 -6.36
C SER A 20 -27.42 -25.86 -5.12
N SER A 21 -27.50 -24.55 -5.35
CA SER A 21 -28.44 -23.60 -4.74
C SER A 21 -28.68 -23.54 -3.20
N THR A 22 -28.46 -22.32 -2.71
CA THR A 22 -29.18 -21.55 -1.68
C THR A 22 -28.85 -21.71 -0.18
N ARG A 23 -28.63 -20.51 0.40
CA ARG A 23 -28.97 -20.06 1.77
C ARG A 23 -27.81 -20.04 2.79
N LEU A 24 -27.26 -18.84 2.96
CA LEU A 24 -26.39 -18.47 4.08
C LEU A 24 -27.23 -18.31 5.36
N THR A 25 -26.87 -19.05 6.40
CA THR A 25 -27.31 -18.84 7.80
C THR A 25 -26.11 -18.30 8.60
N PRO A 26 -26.27 -17.30 9.48
CA PRO A 26 -25.17 -16.82 10.31
C PRO A 26 -25.04 -17.68 11.58
N VAL A 27 -23.88 -18.31 11.78
CA VAL A 27 -23.53 -19.04 13.01
C VAL A 27 -22.56 -18.21 13.84
N GLY A 28 -23.02 -17.83 15.04
CA GLY A 28 -22.32 -17.98 16.32
C GLY A 28 -20.99 -17.23 16.52
N ASN A 29 -21.05 -16.14 17.28
CA ASN A 29 -19.88 -15.48 17.89
C ASN A 29 -19.13 -16.42 18.85
N ASN A 30 -18.01 -17.02 18.42
CA ASN A 30 -17.03 -17.59 19.33
C ASN A 30 -15.93 -16.55 19.62
N ARG A 31 -16.02 -15.91 20.79
CA ARG A 31 -14.97 -15.04 21.33
C ARG A 31 -13.82 -15.91 21.87
N ILE A 32 -12.62 -15.71 21.35
CA ILE A 32 -11.39 -16.30 21.88
C ILE A 32 -11.00 -15.53 23.16
N ALA A 33 -10.92 -16.22 24.28
CA ALA A 33 -10.50 -15.65 25.56
C ALA A 33 -8.97 -15.55 25.62
N VAL A 34 -8.44 -14.32 25.67
CA VAL A 34 -7.03 -14.05 25.98
C VAL A 34 -6.91 -13.86 27.49
N SER A 35 -6.10 -14.67 28.17
CA SER A 35 -5.78 -14.50 29.59
C SER A 35 -4.89 -13.26 29.78
N ARG A 36 -5.45 -12.20 30.36
CA ARG A 36 -4.64 -11.10 30.90
C ARG A 36 -4.12 -11.50 32.28
N SER A 37 -2.80 -11.56 32.44
CA SER A 37 -2.17 -11.62 33.77
C SER A 37 -2.29 -10.24 34.42
N GLY A 38 -3.17 -10.11 35.40
CA GLY A 38 -3.36 -8.89 36.20
C GLY A 38 -2.53 -8.97 37.48
N LEU A 39 -1.62 -8.02 37.68
CA LEU A 39 -0.97 -7.78 38.97
C LEU A 39 -1.95 -7.00 39.85
N VAL A 40 -2.47 -7.64 40.90
CA VAL A 40 -3.34 -7.00 41.91
C VAL A 40 -2.49 -6.65 43.13
N VAL A 41 -2.32 -5.36 43.41
CA VAL A 41 -1.71 -4.87 44.66
C VAL A 41 -2.82 -4.53 45.64
N ARG A 42 -2.92 -5.31 46.72
CA ARG A 42 -3.85 -5.09 47.83
C ARG A 42 -3.12 -4.31 48.93
N ALA A 43 -3.46 -3.04 49.12
CA ALA A 43 -3.05 -2.29 50.30
C ALA A 43 -4.07 -2.56 51.42
N GLN A 44 -3.63 -3.23 52.49
CA GLN A 44 -4.45 -3.44 53.69
C GLN A 44 -4.02 -2.42 54.74
N GLN A 45 -4.85 -1.40 54.94
CA GLN A 45 -4.73 -0.47 56.06
C GLN A 45 -5.43 -1.09 57.26
N GLY A 46 -4.67 -1.64 58.19
CA GLY A 46 -5.15 -2.07 59.50
C GLY A 46 -4.62 -1.11 60.57
N GLN A 47 -5.52 -0.33 61.17
CA GLN A 47 -5.31 0.31 62.47
C GLN A 47 -5.54 -0.73 63.56
N GLY A 48 -4.64 -0.82 64.54
CA GLY A 48 -4.78 -1.73 65.69
C GLY A 48 -3.47 -1.90 66.43
N GLU A 49 -3.41 -1.39 67.64
CA GLU A 49 -2.26 -1.06 68.47
C GLU A 49 -1.43 -2.24 69.03
N SER A 50 -0.18 -1.89 69.38
CA SER A 50 0.68 -2.42 70.44
C SER A 50 1.10 -3.89 70.39
N GLU A 51 2.30 -4.16 69.87
CA GLU A 51 3.40 -4.70 70.68
C GLU A 51 4.73 -4.71 69.90
N THR A 52 5.81 -4.62 70.66
CA THR A 52 7.17 -4.20 70.28
C THR A 52 7.95 -5.21 69.43
N SER A 53 8.53 -4.81 68.28
CA SER A 53 9.77 -5.45 67.79
C SER A 53 10.51 -4.70 66.66
N ARG A 54 11.68 -4.14 67.03
CA ARG A 54 12.91 -3.88 66.26
C ARG A 54 12.94 -2.89 65.08
N ARG A 55 11.85 -2.48 64.43
CA ARG A 55 11.92 -1.52 63.29
C ARG A 55 11.60 -0.06 63.62
N ALA A 56 11.13 0.23 64.83
CA ALA A 56 10.76 1.58 65.27
C ALA A 56 11.96 2.46 65.72
N VAL A 57 13.20 1.97 65.64
CA VAL A 57 14.38 2.66 66.22
C VAL A 57 15.04 3.66 65.25
N LEU A 58 14.59 3.76 63.99
CA LEU A 58 15.12 4.76 63.05
C LEU A 58 14.34 6.07 63.02
N GLY A 59 13.47 6.29 64.02
CA GLY A 59 12.55 7.43 64.06
C GLY A 59 12.71 8.33 65.28
N LEU A 60 13.91 8.67 65.74
CA LEU A 60 14.08 9.80 66.69
C LEU A 60 15.54 10.26 66.91
N ILE A 61 16.23 10.77 65.89
CA ILE A 61 17.35 11.71 66.12
C ILE A 61 17.08 12.94 65.26
N ALA A 62 16.11 13.73 65.71
CA ALA A 62 16.05 15.14 65.40
C ALA A 62 17.00 15.90 66.35
N THR A 63 17.51 17.03 65.86
CA THR A 63 18.21 18.11 66.58
C THR A 63 19.71 17.93 66.82
N GLY A 64 20.49 18.68 66.04
CA GLY A 64 21.84 19.09 66.45
C GLY A 64 22.93 18.92 65.41
N LEU A 65 22.86 19.64 64.28
CA LEU A 65 23.99 20.39 63.72
C LEU A 65 23.56 21.11 62.44
N ALA A 66 23.30 22.40 62.59
CA ALA A 66 23.23 23.33 61.48
C ALA A 66 24.63 23.51 60.88
N SER A 67 24.85 22.99 59.68
CA SER A 67 25.88 23.49 58.77
C SER A 67 25.40 23.31 57.33
N GLY A 68 24.64 24.31 56.88
CA GLY A 68 24.46 24.71 55.48
C GLY A 68 24.33 23.59 54.45
N SER A 69 23.15 22.97 54.35
CA SER A 69 22.65 22.61 53.03
C SER A 69 21.28 23.24 52.88
N PHE A 70 21.27 24.38 52.18
CA PHE A 70 20.08 24.79 51.47
C PHE A 70 19.81 23.67 50.46
N VAL A 71 19.03 22.65 50.83
CA VAL A 71 18.27 21.90 49.84
C VAL A 71 17.19 22.87 49.39
N GLN A 72 17.62 23.85 48.61
CA GLN A 72 16.76 24.59 47.73
C GLN A 72 16.08 23.48 46.93
N ALA A 73 14.78 23.30 47.16
CA ALA A 73 13.94 22.62 46.21
C ALA A 73 14.14 23.38 44.91
N VAL A 74 15.09 22.92 44.09
CA VAL A 74 15.24 23.34 42.72
C VAL A 74 14.02 22.72 42.05
N LEU A 75 12.88 23.38 42.25
CA LEU A 75 11.84 23.49 41.25
C LEU A 75 12.58 23.97 40.00
N ALA A 76 13.12 23.00 39.26
CA ALA A 76 13.58 23.20 37.92
C ALA A 76 12.30 23.54 37.15
N ASP A 77 11.99 24.84 37.13
CA ASP A 77 10.99 25.42 36.25
C ASP A 77 11.37 24.96 34.84
N ALA A 78 10.62 23.99 34.31
CA ALA A 78 10.89 23.35 33.05
C ALA A 78 10.67 24.40 31.97
N LYS A 79 11.72 25.16 31.64
CA LYS A 79 11.67 26.17 30.58
C LYS A 79 11.20 25.46 29.30
N PRO A 80 9.99 25.75 28.79
CA PRO A 80 9.51 25.09 27.59
C PRO A 80 10.45 25.47 26.45
N ILE A 81 11.10 24.47 25.87
CA ILE A 81 11.84 24.64 24.63
C ILE A 81 10.81 25.07 23.60
N LYS A 82 11.05 26.21 22.92
CA LYS A 82 10.22 26.63 21.79
C LYS A 82 10.43 25.65 20.65
N LEU A 83 9.67 24.56 20.66
CA LEU A 83 9.47 23.73 19.49
C LEU A 83 8.76 24.61 18.46
N GLY A 84 9.34 24.75 17.28
CA GLY A 84 8.68 25.41 16.16
C GLY A 84 7.34 24.73 15.86
N PRO A 85 6.38 25.44 15.23
CA PRO A 85 5.17 24.79 14.76
C PRO A 85 5.55 23.62 13.84
N PRO A 86 4.75 22.52 13.83
CA PRO A 86 4.98 21.45 12.87
C PRO A 86 4.98 22.04 11.46
N PRO A 87 5.81 21.49 10.54
CA PRO A 87 5.77 21.94 9.16
C PRO A 87 4.35 21.82 8.62
N PRO A 88 3.92 22.75 7.75
CA PRO A 88 2.61 22.64 7.12
C PRO A 88 2.49 21.26 6.44
N PRO A 89 1.33 20.62 6.50
CA PRO A 89 1.13 19.31 5.88
C PRO A 89 1.47 19.42 4.39
N SER A 90 2.51 18.71 3.98
CA SER A 90 3.00 18.67 2.61
C SER A 90 2.59 17.34 1.98
N GLY A 91 1.79 17.40 0.91
CA GLY A 91 1.47 16.25 0.08
C GLY A 91 0.68 16.67 -1.15
N GLY A 92 1.32 16.68 -2.33
CA GLY A 92 0.67 16.86 -3.65
C GLY A 92 -0.11 18.17 -3.90
N LEU A 93 -0.41 18.46 -5.16
CA LEU A 93 -1.46 19.43 -5.52
C LEU A 93 -2.82 18.85 -5.08
N PRO A 94 -3.72 19.55 -4.36
CA PRO A 94 -3.68 20.69 -3.47
C PRO A 94 -3.81 20.23 -1.99
N GLY A 95 -2.88 19.39 -1.51
CA GLY A 95 -2.84 18.88 -0.13
C GLY A 95 -3.05 17.37 0.01
N THR A 96 -2.78 16.85 1.22
CA THR A 96 -2.80 15.41 1.54
C THR A 96 -4.18 14.76 1.37
N LEU A 97 -5.24 15.57 1.37
CA LEU A 97 -6.64 15.14 1.26
C LEU A 97 -6.88 14.29 -0.01
N ASN A 98 -6.27 14.66 -1.14
CA ASN A 98 -6.45 13.94 -2.40
C ASN A 98 -5.83 12.53 -2.42
N SER A 99 -4.81 12.27 -1.59
CA SER A 99 -4.21 10.93 -1.50
C SER A 99 -5.05 9.99 -0.62
N ASP A 100 -5.80 10.55 0.33
CA ASP A 100 -6.63 9.81 1.28
C ASP A 100 -8.06 9.56 0.74
N GLU A 101 -8.51 10.33 -0.26
CA GLU A 101 -9.83 10.18 -0.93
C GLU A 101 -10.09 8.77 -1.48
N ALA A 102 -9.05 8.07 -1.96
CA ALA A 102 -9.21 6.70 -2.46
C ALA A 102 -9.58 5.69 -1.35
N ARG A 103 -9.40 6.04 -0.07
CA ARG A 103 -9.72 5.23 1.11
C ARG A 103 -10.93 5.73 1.89
N ASP A 104 -11.54 6.83 1.46
CA ASP A 104 -12.70 7.40 2.13
C ASP A 104 -13.94 6.51 1.92
N PHE A 105 -14.54 6.03 3.00
CA PHE A 105 -15.73 5.18 2.95
C PHE A 105 -17.04 5.94 2.72
N ASP A 106 -17.03 7.27 2.76
CA ASP A 106 -18.23 8.10 2.60
C ASP A 106 -18.50 8.45 1.12
N LEU A 107 -17.46 8.52 0.29
CA LEU A 107 -17.58 8.79 -1.15
C LEU A 107 -18.08 7.56 -1.92
N PRO A 108 -18.78 7.66 -3.06
CA PRO A 108 -19.08 6.49 -3.90
C PRO A 108 -17.80 5.86 -4.48
N LEU A 109 -17.75 4.53 -4.63
CA LEU A 109 -16.57 3.79 -5.15
C LEU A 109 -16.03 4.34 -6.47
N LYS A 110 -16.90 4.89 -7.33
CA LYS A 110 -16.52 5.48 -8.62
C LYS A 110 -15.67 6.75 -8.49
N ASN A 111 -15.71 7.41 -7.33
CA ASN A 111 -14.98 8.64 -7.04
C ASN A 111 -13.74 8.38 -6.17
N ARG A 112 -13.61 7.17 -5.59
CA ARG A 112 -12.45 6.74 -4.79
C ARG A 112 -11.33 6.20 -5.68
N PHE A 113 -10.84 7.01 -6.62
CA PHE A 113 -9.70 6.63 -7.46
C PHE A 113 -8.44 7.35 -7.03
N PHE A 114 -7.33 6.61 -6.97
CA PHE A 114 -6.00 7.17 -6.79
C PHE A 114 -5.54 7.97 -8.02
N ILE A 115 -6.12 7.70 -9.20
CA ILE A 115 -5.93 8.48 -10.42
C ILE A 115 -7.10 9.45 -10.56
N GLN A 116 -6.79 10.75 -10.49
CA GLN A 116 -7.81 11.78 -10.58
C GLN A 116 -8.37 11.90 -12.00
N PRO A 117 -9.70 12.03 -12.14
CA PRO A 117 -10.32 12.38 -13.41
C PRO A 117 -9.88 13.79 -13.80
N LEU A 118 -9.20 13.90 -14.94
CA LEU A 118 -8.80 15.17 -15.52
C LEU A 118 -9.72 15.52 -16.69
N SER A 119 -9.77 16.81 -17.03
CA SER A 119 -10.39 17.24 -18.29
C SER A 119 -9.67 16.60 -19.49
N PRO A 120 -10.33 16.39 -20.65
CA PRO A 120 -9.68 15.80 -21.82
C PRO A 120 -8.42 16.55 -22.26
N THR A 121 -8.35 17.87 -22.04
CA THR A 121 -7.20 18.73 -22.35
C THR A 121 -6.05 18.57 -21.35
N GLU A 122 -6.33 18.38 -20.07
CA GLU A 122 -5.29 18.09 -19.07
C GLU A 122 -4.81 16.64 -19.19
N ALA A 123 -5.70 15.72 -19.56
CA ALA A 123 -5.37 14.32 -19.84
C ALA A 123 -4.38 14.21 -21.01
N THR A 124 -4.50 15.02 -22.08
CA THR A 124 -3.50 15.02 -23.16
C THR A 124 -2.15 15.55 -22.69
N ALA A 125 -2.11 16.53 -21.79
CA ALA A 125 -0.87 17.02 -21.19
C ALA A 125 -0.18 15.93 -20.34
N ARG A 126 -0.95 15.23 -19.49
CA ARG A 126 -0.43 14.11 -18.68
C ARG A 126 0.01 12.91 -19.53
N VAL A 127 -0.66 12.63 -20.64
CA VAL A 127 -0.22 11.61 -21.61
C VAL A 127 1.13 11.99 -22.22
N LYS A 128 1.34 13.26 -22.57
CA LYS A 128 2.64 13.74 -23.08
C LYS A 128 3.76 13.63 -22.04
N GLU A 129 3.45 13.81 -20.76
CA GLU A 129 4.40 13.61 -19.67
C GLU A 129 4.72 12.12 -19.49
N SER A 130 3.70 11.27 -19.38
CA SER A 130 3.84 9.81 -19.25
C SER A 130 4.59 9.21 -20.44
N ALA A 131 4.38 9.76 -21.63
CA ALA A 131 5.11 9.39 -22.84
C ALA A 131 6.62 9.63 -22.74
N LYS A 132 7.04 10.79 -22.21
CA LYS A 132 8.46 11.10 -21.99
C LYS A 132 9.09 10.11 -21.02
N GLU A 133 8.37 9.75 -19.97
CA GLU A 133 8.87 8.81 -18.96
C GLU A 133 8.98 7.39 -19.51
N ILE A 134 8.04 6.94 -20.34
CA ILE A 134 8.14 5.65 -21.06
C ILE A 134 9.38 5.60 -21.96
N VAL A 135 9.74 6.72 -22.61
CA VAL A 135 10.98 6.82 -23.40
C VAL A 135 12.22 6.75 -22.50
N ASN A 136 12.18 7.34 -21.31
CA ASN A 136 13.29 7.31 -20.35
C ASN A 136 13.56 5.91 -19.77
N VAL A 137 12.62 4.96 -19.90
CA VAL A 137 12.81 3.55 -19.48
C VAL A 137 14.03 2.91 -20.17
N LYS A 138 14.46 3.43 -21.33
CA LYS A 138 15.67 2.98 -22.02
C LYS A 138 16.91 2.95 -21.13
N GLU A 139 17.07 3.93 -20.24
CA GLU A 139 18.21 3.96 -19.31
C GLU A 139 18.25 2.75 -18.39
N PHE A 140 17.08 2.27 -17.95
CA PHE A 140 16.96 1.10 -17.09
C PHE A 140 17.20 -0.20 -17.86
N ILE A 141 16.81 -0.25 -19.14
CA ILE A 141 17.11 -1.37 -20.04
C ILE A 141 18.64 -1.51 -20.20
N ASP A 142 19.32 -0.39 -20.44
CA ASP A 142 20.79 -0.36 -20.62
C ASP A 142 21.55 -0.77 -19.35
N LYS A 143 21.04 -0.33 -18.20
CA LYS A 143 21.55 -0.74 -16.87
C LYS A 143 21.13 -2.16 -16.48
N LYS A 144 20.34 -2.87 -17.30
CA LYS A 144 19.74 -4.19 -17.00
C LYS A 144 18.98 -4.21 -15.67
N ALA A 145 18.37 -3.08 -15.33
CA ALA A 145 17.64 -2.84 -14.10
C ALA A 145 16.18 -3.28 -14.24
N TRP A 146 15.96 -4.57 -14.53
CA TRP A 146 14.65 -5.14 -14.92
C TRP A 146 13.48 -4.81 -13.98
N PRO A 147 13.63 -4.84 -12.64
CA PRO A 147 12.53 -4.47 -11.75
C PRO A 147 12.10 -3.01 -11.92
N TYR A 148 13.05 -2.11 -12.19
CA TYR A 148 12.76 -0.70 -12.41
C TYR A 148 12.08 -0.48 -13.77
N VAL A 149 12.51 -1.20 -14.81
CA VAL A 149 11.82 -1.22 -16.11
C VAL A 149 10.36 -1.60 -15.93
N GLN A 150 10.06 -2.70 -15.23
CA GLN A 150 8.69 -3.16 -15.03
C GLN A 150 7.86 -2.20 -14.18
N ASN A 151 8.40 -1.76 -13.04
CA ASN A 151 7.65 -0.93 -12.12
C ASN A 151 7.32 0.42 -12.73
N ASP A 152 8.30 1.06 -13.40
CA ASP A 152 8.09 2.36 -14.03
C ASP A 152 7.15 2.23 -15.24
N LEU A 153 7.38 1.23 -16.10
CA LEU A 153 6.49 0.97 -17.24
C LEU A 153 5.05 0.72 -16.80
N ARG A 154 4.82 -0.11 -15.77
CA ARG A 154 3.48 -0.42 -15.27
C ARG A 154 2.82 0.82 -14.67
N LEU A 155 3.54 1.56 -13.83
CA LEU A 155 3.04 2.79 -13.20
C LEU A 155 2.61 3.80 -14.26
N LYS A 156 3.46 4.08 -15.26
CA LYS A 156 3.14 5.03 -16.34
C LYS A 156 2.07 4.50 -17.29
N SER A 157 2.03 3.19 -17.56
CA SER A 157 1.01 2.57 -18.41
C SER A 157 -0.39 2.68 -17.82
N GLU A 158 -0.54 2.64 -16.49
CA GLU A 158 -1.84 2.77 -15.82
C GLU A 158 -2.43 4.17 -15.99
N TYR A 159 -1.61 5.22 -15.79
CA TYR A 159 -2.00 6.60 -16.10
C TYR A 159 -2.38 6.77 -17.56
N LEU A 160 -1.53 6.29 -18.48
CA LEU A 160 -1.76 6.38 -19.91
C LEU A 160 -3.06 5.67 -20.33
N ARG A 161 -3.38 4.53 -19.73
CA ARG A 161 -4.59 3.76 -20.03
C ARG A 161 -5.85 4.48 -19.58
N TYR A 162 -5.79 5.11 -18.41
CA TYR A 162 -6.90 5.91 -17.88
C TYR A 162 -7.13 7.16 -18.75
N ASP A 163 -6.08 7.90 -19.07
CA ASP A 163 -6.17 9.14 -19.83
C ASP A 163 -6.59 8.91 -21.28
N LEU A 164 -6.00 7.93 -21.96
CA LEU A 164 -6.41 7.58 -23.33
C LEU A 164 -7.88 7.16 -23.37
N LYS A 165 -8.39 6.44 -22.36
CA LYS A 165 -9.83 6.10 -22.29
C LYS A 165 -10.71 7.34 -22.19
N THR A 166 -10.30 8.33 -21.39
CA THR A 166 -11.00 9.62 -21.24
C THR A 166 -10.99 10.39 -22.56
N ILE A 167 -9.83 10.51 -23.21
CA ILE A 167 -9.67 11.20 -24.49
C ILE A 167 -10.48 10.52 -25.59
N ILE A 168 -10.35 9.19 -25.75
CA ILE A 168 -11.11 8.39 -26.72
C ILE A 168 -12.62 8.54 -26.52
N SER A 169 -13.08 8.72 -25.27
CA SER A 169 -14.50 8.91 -24.98
C SER A 169 -15.00 10.31 -25.36
N ALA A 170 -14.13 11.32 -25.37
CA ALA A 170 -14.46 12.70 -25.75
C ALA A 170 -14.39 12.96 -27.26
N LYS A 171 -13.71 12.10 -28.03
CA LYS A 171 -13.53 12.21 -29.49
C LYS A 171 -14.78 11.78 -30.29
N PRO A 172 -14.97 12.30 -31.52
CA PRO A 172 -16.08 11.92 -32.39
C PRO A 172 -16.01 10.45 -32.82
N LYS A 173 -17.15 9.89 -33.26
CA LYS A 173 -17.32 8.44 -33.49
C LYS A 173 -16.36 7.89 -34.56
N ASP A 174 -16.02 8.69 -35.57
CA ASP A 174 -15.20 8.27 -36.70
C ASP A 174 -13.72 8.12 -36.29
N GLU A 175 -13.19 9.07 -35.52
CA GLU A 175 -11.81 9.03 -34.98
C GLU A 175 -11.65 8.00 -33.84
N LYS A 176 -12.75 7.66 -33.17
CA LYS A 176 -12.74 6.79 -31.99
C LYS A 176 -12.23 5.38 -32.29
N LYS A 177 -12.57 4.83 -33.47
CA LYS A 177 -12.16 3.48 -33.85
C LYS A 177 -10.66 3.43 -34.13
N GLU A 178 -10.16 4.35 -34.94
CA GLU A 178 -8.73 4.45 -35.25
C GLU A 178 -7.89 4.64 -33.98
N LEU A 179 -8.28 5.57 -33.11
CA LEU A 179 -7.53 5.86 -31.88
C LEU A 179 -7.54 4.67 -30.93
N LYS A 180 -8.65 3.92 -30.86
CA LYS A 180 -8.75 2.70 -30.05
C LYS A 180 -7.85 1.59 -30.58
N ASP A 181 -7.78 1.40 -31.90
CA ASP A 181 -6.94 0.37 -32.52
C ASP A 181 -5.44 0.70 -32.33
N LEU A 182 -5.04 1.96 -32.52
CA LEU A 182 -3.68 2.44 -32.23
C LEU A 182 -3.31 2.26 -30.75
N THR A 183 -4.23 2.62 -29.84
CA THR A 183 -4.05 2.44 -28.40
C THR A 183 -3.91 0.95 -28.04
N GLY A 184 -4.70 0.07 -28.66
CA GLY A 184 -4.59 -1.38 -28.47
C GLY A 184 -3.21 -1.91 -28.88
N LYS A 185 -2.71 -1.47 -30.04
CA LYS A 185 -1.37 -1.82 -30.53
C LYS A 185 -0.25 -1.33 -29.59
N LEU A 186 -0.37 -0.10 -29.08
CA LEU A 186 0.57 0.46 -28.10
C LEU A 186 0.65 -0.42 -26.84
N PHE A 187 -0.49 -0.77 -26.25
CA PHE A 187 -0.50 -1.60 -25.04
C PHE A 187 -0.01 -3.03 -25.28
N GLN A 188 -0.21 -3.58 -26.48
CA GLN A 188 0.37 -4.87 -26.83
C GLN A 188 1.91 -4.79 -26.86
N ASN A 189 2.47 -3.77 -27.52
CA ASN A 189 3.92 -3.56 -27.55
C ASN A 189 4.52 -3.31 -26.15
N MET A 190 3.82 -2.56 -25.30
CA MET A 190 4.23 -2.35 -23.91
C MET A 190 4.15 -3.64 -23.08
N ALA A 191 3.16 -4.50 -23.32
CA ALA A 191 3.06 -5.80 -22.66
C ALA A 191 4.20 -6.74 -23.10
N ASP A 192 4.57 -6.70 -24.38
CA ASP A 192 5.72 -7.45 -24.90
C ASP A 192 7.04 -6.95 -24.29
N LEU A 193 7.18 -5.64 -24.06
CA LEU A 193 8.32 -5.05 -23.34
C LEU A 193 8.35 -5.48 -21.86
N ASP A 194 7.21 -5.47 -21.17
CA ASP A 194 7.11 -5.95 -19.78
C ASP A 194 7.49 -7.45 -19.69
N TYR A 195 7.05 -8.25 -20.66
CA TYR A 195 7.40 -9.65 -20.78
C TYR A 195 8.90 -9.84 -21.05
N ALA A 196 9.49 -9.07 -21.96
CA ALA A 196 10.93 -9.08 -22.23
C ALA A 196 11.74 -8.74 -20.97
N ALA A 197 11.29 -7.74 -20.19
CA ALA A 197 11.89 -7.41 -18.90
C ALA A 197 11.71 -8.54 -17.87
N LYS A 198 10.60 -9.28 -17.91
CA LYS A 198 10.34 -10.43 -17.03
C LYS A 198 11.30 -11.59 -17.29
N ILE A 199 11.54 -11.91 -18.56
CA ILE A 199 12.50 -12.95 -18.97
C ILE A 199 13.95 -12.44 -18.97
N LYS A 200 14.17 -11.15 -18.68
CA LYS A 200 15.48 -10.48 -18.60
C LYS A 200 16.28 -10.56 -19.91
N SER A 201 15.57 -10.51 -21.04
CA SER A 201 16.18 -10.59 -22.37
C SER A 201 16.46 -9.18 -22.92
N PRO A 202 17.73 -8.77 -23.06
CA PRO A 202 18.06 -7.42 -23.56
C PRO A 202 17.72 -7.25 -25.03
N ALA A 203 17.96 -8.27 -25.87
CA ALA A 203 17.68 -8.20 -27.30
C ALA A 203 16.17 -8.03 -27.57
N ASP A 204 15.34 -8.78 -26.84
CA ASP A 204 13.88 -8.67 -26.98
C ASP A 204 13.36 -7.36 -26.37
N ALA A 205 13.97 -6.88 -25.28
CA ALA A 205 13.60 -5.62 -24.64
C ALA A 205 13.90 -4.42 -25.55
N GLU A 206 15.04 -4.38 -26.23
CA GLU A 206 15.38 -3.30 -27.17
C GLU A 206 14.44 -3.28 -28.38
N LYS A 207 14.12 -4.47 -28.93
CA LYS A 207 13.20 -4.61 -30.06
C LYS A 207 11.79 -4.16 -29.70
N SER A 208 11.26 -4.64 -28.56
CA SER A 208 9.93 -4.27 -28.08
C SER A 208 9.86 -2.80 -27.64
N TYR A 209 10.94 -2.26 -27.07
CA TYR A 209 11.06 -0.83 -26.77
C TYR A 209 10.93 0.03 -28.03
N ALA A 210 11.67 -0.30 -29.09
CA ALA A 210 11.58 0.44 -30.36
C ALA A 210 10.15 0.38 -30.95
N ALA A 211 9.51 -0.78 -30.88
CA ALA A 211 8.12 -0.95 -31.31
C ALA A 211 7.14 -0.13 -30.46
N ALA A 212 7.33 -0.11 -29.14
CA ALA A 212 6.52 0.66 -28.20
C ALA A 212 6.64 2.17 -28.45
N VAL A 213 7.85 2.70 -28.61
CA VAL A 213 8.10 4.11 -28.92
C VAL A 213 7.46 4.52 -30.26
N SER A 214 7.57 3.67 -31.28
CA SER A 214 6.91 3.91 -32.57
C SER A 214 5.39 4.01 -32.43
N SER A 215 4.75 3.02 -31.78
CA SER A 215 3.30 3.05 -31.54
C SER A 215 2.86 4.21 -30.63
N LEU A 216 3.74 4.65 -29.73
CA LEU A 216 3.47 5.77 -28.84
C LEU A 216 3.46 7.09 -29.61
N ASN A 217 4.40 7.28 -30.54
CA ASN A 217 4.41 8.43 -31.44
C ASN A 217 3.19 8.45 -32.37
N ASP A 218 2.75 7.28 -32.87
CA ASP A 218 1.52 7.17 -33.66
C ASP A 218 0.30 7.68 -32.86
N VAL A 219 0.17 7.29 -31.59
CA VAL A 219 -0.91 7.77 -30.72
C VAL A 219 -0.78 9.27 -30.44
N LEU A 220 0.42 9.75 -30.10
CA LEU A 220 0.65 11.18 -29.83
C LEU A 220 0.31 12.06 -31.03
N SER A 221 0.57 11.59 -32.26
CA SER A 221 0.25 12.32 -33.49
C SER A 221 -1.25 12.57 -33.69
N LYS A 222 -2.11 11.73 -33.10
CA LYS A 222 -3.58 11.86 -33.15
C LYS A 222 -4.16 12.70 -31.99
N LEU A 223 -3.32 13.00 -31.00
CA LEU A 223 -3.66 13.83 -29.84
C LEU A 223 -3.19 15.29 -29.98
N GLY A 224 -2.32 15.56 -30.96
CA GLY A 224 -1.77 16.87 -31.30
C GLY A 224 -2.61 17.66 -32.28
#